data_AF-A0A942MRX7-F1
#
_entry.id   AF-A0A942MRX7-F1
#
_cell.length_a   1.000
_cell.length_b   1.000
_cell.length_c   1.000
_cell.angle_alpha   90.00
_cell.angle_beta   90.00
_cell.angle_gamma   90.00
#
_symmetry.space_group_name_H-M   'P 1'
#
loop_
_entity.id
_entity.type
_entity.pdbx_description
1 polymer ?
#
loop_
_entity_poly.entity_id
_entity_poly.type
_entity_poly.pdbx_seq_one_letter_code
_entity_poly.pdbx_strand_id
1 'polypeptide(L)'
;MPRGTQIINGTEYVYDYVAIWDKDKKQPKHKRNYIGKMADGVFVPNKKYKLQMELEAEQKKLKTPGPVPVTESKRLFYGTTYLFDAIG
;
A
#
# COMPACT_ATOMS: atom_id res chain seq x y z
N MET A 1 -1.46 7.88 1.90
CA MET A 1 -1.72 8.66 3.13
C MET A 1 -1.57 10.13 2.81
N PRO A 2 -2.37 11.03 3.41
CA PRO A 2 -2.19 12.46 3.21
C PRO A 2 -0.83 12.88 3.76
N ARG A 3 -0.05 13.56 2.92
CA ARG A 3 1.23 14.18 3.31
C ARG A 3 0.99 15.62 3.72
N GLY A 4 1.68 16.05 4.77
CA GLY A 4 1.70 17.45 5.19
C GLY A 4 3.10 18.03 5.10
N THR A 5 3.19 19.34 4.99
CA THR A 5 4.44 20.08 5.15
C THR A 5 4.41 20.92 6.42
N GLN A 6 5.58 21.15 7.01
CA GLN A 6 5.75 21.99 8.18
C GLN A 6 7.10 22.70 8.12
N ILE A 7 7.09 24.02 8.30
CA ILE A 7 8.31 24.83 8.38
C ILE A 7 8.82 24.78 9.82
N ILE A 8 10.07 24.33 9.99
CA ILE A 8 10.77 24.28 11.28
C ILE A 8 12.12 24.95 11.08
N ASN A 9 12.36 26.06 11.80
CA ASN A 9 13.60 26.84 11.73
C ASN A 9 13.99 27.23 10.29
N GLY A 10 13.00 27.65 9.48
CA GLY A 10 13.21 28.05 8.08
C GLY A 10 13.40 26.91 7.09
N THR A 11 13.42 25.65 7.54
CA THR A 11 13.45 24.48 6.66
C THR A 11 12.07 23.86 6.55
N GLU A 12 11.60 23.64 5.33
CA GLU A 12 10.34 22.94 5.08
C GLU A 12 10.55 21.42 5.20
N TYR A 13 9.83 20.79 6.12
CA TYR A 13 9.85 19.35 6.33
C TYR A 13 8.55 18.72 5.86
N VAL A 14 8.66 17.53 5.27
CA VAL A 14 7.52 16.73 4.83
C VAL A 14 7.30 15.60 5.82
N TYR A 15 6.04 15.39 6.20
CA TYR A 15 5.65 14.32 7.11
C TYR A 15 4.44 13.53 6.62
N ASP A 16 4.39 12.27 7.04
CA ASP A 16 3.21 11.43 6.93
C ASP A 16 2.44 11.44 8.26
N TYR A 17 1.12 11.37 8.15
CA TYR A 17 0.23 11.25 9.30
C TYR A 17 0.06 9.79 9.70
N VAL A 18 0.41 9.45 10.94
CA VAL A 18 0.30 8.09 11.47
C VAL A 18 -0.67 8.08 12.65
N ALA A 19 -1.79 7.36 12.51
CA ALA A 19 -2.68 7.06 13.60
C ALA A 19 -2.20 5.78 14.31
N ILE A 20 -2.00 5.86 15.62
CA ILE A 20 -1.50 4.78 16.46
C ILE A 20 -2.51 4.57 17.59
N TRP A 21 -2.86 3.32 17.87
CA TRP A 21 -3.62 2.98 19.08
C TRP A 21 -2.69 2.92 20.28
N ASP A 22 -2.89 3.82 21.25
CA ASP A 22 -2.17 3.76 22.52
C ASP A 22 -2.79 2.67 23.40
N LYS A 23 -2.05 1.59 23.65
CA LYS A 23 -2.54 0.44 24.42
C LYS A 23 -2.67 0.75 25.92
N ASP A 24 -1.80 1.60 26.46
CA ASP A 24 -1.80 1.95 27.88
C ASP A 24 -2.98 2.85 28.21
N LYS A 25 -3.14 3.91 27.40
CA LYS A 25 -4.23 4.88 27.57
C LYS A 25 -5.53 4.47 26.88
N LYS A 26 -5.52 3.37 26.12
CA LYS A 26 -6.66 2.85 25.33
C LYS A 26 -7.36 3.91 24.50
N GLN A 27 -6.58 4.73 23.79
CA GLN A 27 -7.11 5.83 22.99
C GLN A 27 -6.36 5.97 21.65
N PRO A 28 -7.01 6.48 20.60
CA PRO A 28 -6.33 6.80 19.37
C PRO A 28 -5.39 7.99 19.59
N LYS A 29 -4.17 7.89 19.08
CA LYS A 29 -3.19 8.96 19.03
C LYS A 29 -2.74 9.22 17.60
N HIS A 30 -2.35 10.45 17.36
CA HIS A 30 -1.83 10.87 16.08
C HIS A 30 -0.39 11.32 16.23
N LYS A 31 0.47 10.86 15.32
CA LYS A 31 1.88 11.19 15.28
C LYS A 31 2.26 11.63 13.88
N ARG A 32 3.08 12.68 13.80
CA ARG A 32 3.75 13.09 12.55
C ARG A 32 5.04 12.30 12.42
N ASN A 33 5.21 11.61 11.29
CA ASN A 33 6.44 10.93 10.94
C ASN A 33 7.15 11.72 9.84
N TYR A 34 8.24 12.42 10.17
CA TYR A 34 8.98 13.22 9.21
C TYR A 34 9.80 12.32 8.28
N ILE A 35 9.48 12.37 6.98
CA ILE A 35 10.05 11.50 5.95
C ILE A 35 11.18 12.18 5.18
N GLY A 36 11.27 13.51 5.24
CA GLY A 36 12.30 14.27 4.55
C GLY A 36 12.08 15.77 4.65
N LYS A 37 12.83 16.50 3.84
CA LYS A 37 12.74 17.96 3.71
C LYS A 37 12.47 18.36 2.27
N MET A 38 11.89 19.53 2.08
CA MET A 38 11.81 20.18 0.78
C MET A 38 13.02 21.10 0.64
N ALA A 39 13.86 20.83 -0.36
CA ALA A 39 14.98 21.68 -0.73
C ALA A 39 14.69 22.21 -2.13
N ASP A 40 14.53 23.53 -2.26
CA ASP A 40 14.30 24.21 -3.55
C ASP A 40 13.10 23.63 -4.34
N GLY A 41 12.02 23.29 -3.63
CA GLY A 41 10.82 22.67 -4.23
C GLY A 41 10.98 21.17 -4.55
N VAL A 42 12.16 20.58 -4.32
CA VAL A 42 12.42 19.16 -4.51
C VAL A 42 12.34 18.42 -3.18
N PHE A 43 11.59 17.33 -3.15
CA PHE A 43 11.52 16.46 -1.97
C PHE A 43 12.80 15.66 -1.80
N VAL A 44 13.49 15.88 -0.68
CA VAL A 44 14.70 15.16 -0.29
C VAL A 44 14.37 14.21 0.87
N PRO A 45 14.25 12.89 0.63
CA PRO A 45 13.95 11.92 1.67
C PRO A 45 15.12 11.71 2.63
N ASN A 46 14.80 11.38 3.89
CA ASN A 46 15.79 11.03 4.89
C ASN A 46 16.34 9.61 4.65
N LYS A 47 17.51 9.29 5.25
CA LYS A 47 18.18 7.98 5.07
C LYS A 47 17.28 6.79 5.42
N LYS A 48 16.51 6.92 6.50
CA LYS A 48 15.61 5.85 6.98
C LYS A 48 14.46 5.60 5.99
N TYR A 49 13.88 6.66 5.45
CA TYR A 49 12.78 6.59 4.50
C TYR A 49 13.25 6.05 3.14
N LYS A 50 14.46 6.41 2.70
CA LYS A 50 15.07 5.78 1.51
C LYS A 50 15.18 4.25 1.65
N LEU A 51 15.72 3.79 2.78
CA LEU A 51 15.87 2.36 3.04
C LEU A 51 14.51 1.63 3.08
N GLN A 52 13.49 2.26 3.68
CA GLN A 52 12.12 1.72 3.67
C GLN A 52 11.57 1.60 2.25
N MET A 53 11.78 2.61 1.41
CA MET A 53 11.33 2.59 0.02
C MET A 53 12.04 1.51 -0.80
N GLU A 54 13.33 1.28 -0.56
CA GLU A 54 14.09 0.21 -1.20
C GLU A 54 13.57 -1.17 -0.78
N LEU A 55 13.34 -1.40 0.52
CA LEU A 55 12.75 -2.64 1.02
C LEU A 55 11.34 -2.88 0.47
N GLU A 56 10.50 -1.84 0.41
CA GLU A 56 9.16 -1.94 -0.20
C GLU A 56 9.25 -2.29 -1.69
N ALA A 57 10.21 -1.71 -2.41
CA ALA A 57 10.44 -2.02 -3.82
C ALA A 57 10.90 -3.47 -4.00
N GLU A 58 11.79 -3.97 -3.15
CA GLU A 58 12.21 -5.38 -3.14
C GLU A 58 11.04 -6.31 -2.81
N GLN A 59 10.25 -6.01 -1.78
CA GLN A 59 9.06 -6.78 -1.44
C GLN A 59 8.04 -6.78 -2.59
N LYS A 60 7.89 -5.67 -3.31
CA LYS A 60 6.99 -5.58 -4.45
C LYS A 60 7.48 -6.42 -5.64
N LYS A 61 8.81 -6.53 -5.83
CA LYS A 61 9.40 -7.45 -6.81
C LYS A 61 9.22 -8.92 -6.41
N LEU A 62 9.33 -9.21 -5.11
CA LEU A 62 9.17 -10.56 -4.55
C LEU A 62 7.73 -11.05 -4.53
N LYS A 63 6.74 -10.14 -4.49
CA LYS A 63 5.33 -10.47 -4.66
C LYS A 63 5.07 -10.92 -6.10
N THR A 64 5.27 -12.21 -6.35
CA THR A 64 4.71 -12.89 -7.50
C THR A 64 3.19 -12.65 -7.49
N PRO A 65 2.56 -12.26 -8.61
CA PRO A 65 1.13 -12.11 -8.64
C PRO A 65 0.49 -13.42 -8.18
N GLY A 66 -0.37 -13.34 -7.17
CA GLY A 66 -1.17 -14.48 -6.76
C GLY A 66 -2.07 -14.95 -7.90
N PRO A 67 -2.65 -16.16 -7.81
CA PRO A 67 -3.59 -16.63 -8.82
C PRO A 67 -4.68 -15.58 -9.08
N VAL A 68 -4.95 -15.31 -10.36
CA VAL A 68 -5.93 -14.32 -10.81
C VAL A 68 -7.27 -14.62 -10.14
N PRO A 69 -7.93 -13.64 -9.50
CA PRO A 69 -9.21 -13.88 -8.86
C PRO A 69 -10.22 -14.37 -9.90
N VAL A 70 -10.87 -15.49 -9.61
CA VAL A 70 -11.94 -16.03 -10.45
C VAL A 70 -13.11 -15.04 -10.40
N THR A 71 -13.35 -14.32 -11.50
CA THR A 71 -14.40 -13.29 -11.60
C THR A 71 -15.80 -13.89 -11.56
N GLU A 72 -15.96 -15.13 -12.02
CA GLU A 72 -17.25 -15.80 -12.11
C GLU A 72 -17.11 -17.30 -11.75
N SER A 73 -17.88 -17.76 -10.77
CA SER A 73 -18.05 -19.18 -10.49
C SER A 73 -19.21 -19.74 -11.31
N LYS A 74 -18.95 -20.24 -12.52
CA LYS A 74 -19.98 -20.89 -13.36
C LYS A 74 -20.14 -22.35 -12.92
N ARG A 75 -21.32 -22.69 -12.40
CA ARG A 75 -21.72 -24.10 -12.22
C ARG A 75 -22.32 -24.58 -13.54
N LEU A 76 -21.50 -25.27 -14.33
CA LEU A 76 -21.95 -25.86 -15.59
C LEU A 76 -22.73 -27.13 -15.29
N PHE A 77 -24.05 -27.11 -15.51
CA PHE A 77 -24.87 -28.31 -15.52
C PHE A 77 -24.82 -28.89 -16.93
N TYR A 78 -23.94 -29.87 -17.12
CA TYR A 78 -23.96 -30.69 -18.33
C TYR A 78 -25.09 -31.71 -18.17
N GLY A 79 -26.31 -31.27 -18.50
CA GLY A 79 -27.47 -32.15 -18.60
C GLY A 79 -27.36 -33.05 -19.83
N THR A 80 -28.42 -33.81 -20.08
CA THR A 80 -28.56 -34.73 -21.22
C THR A 80 -28.26 -34.09 -22.57
N THR A 81 -28.49 -32.77 -22.73
CA THR A 81 -28.20 -32.02 -23.97
C THR A 81 -26.71 -31.98 -24.31
N TYR A 82 -25.80 -31.93 -23.34
CA TYR A 82 -24.35 -31.94 -23.60
C TYR A 82 -23.89 -33.33 -24.08
N LEU A 83 -24.49 -34.39 -23.57
CA LEU A 83 -24.15 -35.76 -23.95
C LEU A 83 -24.58 -36.06 -25.39
N PHE A 84 -25.74 -35.55 -25.83
CA PHE A 84 -26.24 -35.73 -27.19
C PHE A 84 -25.42 -34.93 -28.23
N ASP A 85 -24.88 -33.77 -27.86
CA ASP A 85 -24.01 -32.97 -28.74
C ASP A 85 -22.63 -33.60 -28.96
N ALA A 86 -22.16 -34.42 -28.01
CA ALA A 86 -20.87 -35.12 -28.09
C ALA A 86 -20.91 -36.46 -28.88
N ILE A 87 -22.11 -36.94 -29.23
CA ILE A 87 -22.32 -38.20 -29.97
C ILE A 87 -22.99 -38.00 -31.34
N GLY A 88 -23.09 -36.74 -31.80
CA GLY A 88 -23.60 -36.35 -33.12
C GLY A 88 -22.49 -36.21 -34.16
#